data_AF-A0AAN6MVK0-F1
#
_entry.id   AF-A0AAN6MVK0-F1
#
_cell.length_a   1.000
_cell.length_b   1.000
_cell.length_c   1.000
_cell.angle_alpha   90.00
_cell.angle_beta   90.00
_cell.angle_gamma   90.00
#
_symmetry.space_group_name_H-M   'P 1'
#
loop_
_entity.id
_entity.type
_entity.pdbx_description
1 polymer ?
#
loop_
_entity_poly.entity_id
_entity_poly.type
_entity_poly.pdbx_seq_one_letter_code
_entity_poly.pdbx_strand_id
1 'polypeptide(L)'
;MTLIGAFAGLSPTPNQCPRILLSICTGAMFPGNLGIFSQRFCTTHWAAYEELTAYIKAAAVRTSSQPGTVIPARFVDSGVNTNGVRITSSGGISCGMDAGLHVVKLRCGEPEASSTAQLLDYAWRKTEGVVFGDDFSAATP
;
A
#
# COMPACT_ATOMS: atom_id res chain seq x y z
N MET A 1 18.10 1.75 -6.42
CA MET A 1 16.91 0.95 -6.04
C MET A 1 16.20 0.45 -7.29
N THR A 2 16.78 -0.53 -7.97
CA THR A 2 16.23 -1.10 -9.22
C THR A 2 15.13 -2.13 -8.97
N LEU A 3 15.20 -2.86 -7.85
CA LEU A 3 14.31 -4.00 -7.57
C LEU A 3 12.84 -3.61 -7.34
N ILE A 4 12.56 -2.60 -6.50
CA ILE A 4 11.17 -2.21 -6.16
C ILE A 4 10.46 -1.64 -7.40
N GLY A 5 11.16 -0.80 -8.16
CA GLY A 5 10.64 -0.28 -9.43
C GLY A 5 10.39 -1.39 -10.45
N ALA A 6 11.33 -2.32 -10.62
CA ALA A 6 11.15 -3.46 -11.51
C ALA A 6 9.95 -4.32 -11.11
N PHE A 7 9.81 -4.67 -9.83
CA PHE A 7 8.68 -5.46 -9.33
C PHE A 7 7.33 -4.77 -9.60
N ALA A 8 7.24 -3.47 -9.34
CA ALA A 8 6.03 -2.67 -9.60
C ALA A 8 5.72 -2.47 -11.10
N GLY A 9 6.72 -2.68 -11.96
CA GLY A 9 6.65 -2.50 -13.42
C GLY A 9 6.41 -3.78 -14.24
N LEU A 10 6.59 -4.96 -13.67
CA LEU A 10 6.34 -6.24 -14.36
C LEU A 10 4.88 -6.32 -14.84
N SER A 11 4.62 -6.96 -15.97
CA SER A 11 3.26 -7.17 -16.48
C SER A 11 2.43 -8.11 -15.58
N PRO A 12 1.09 -8.04 -15.64
CA PRO A 12 0.22 -9.00 -14.96
C PRO A 12 0.44 -10.43 -15.48
N THR A 13 0.39 -11.42 -14.59
CA THR A 13 0.31 -12.83 -15.01
C THR A 13 -1.16 -13.21 -15.20
N PRO A 14 -1.57 -13.76 -16.36
CA PRO A 14 -2.94 -14.21 -16.58
C PRO A 14 -3.38 -15.24 -15.54
N ASN A 15 -4.64 -15.16 -15.11
CA ASN A 15 -5.27 -16.10 -14.17
C ASN A 15 -4.57 -16.24 -12.80
N GLN A 16 -3.83 -15.22 -12.37
CA GLN A 16 -3.22 -15.17 -11.04
C GLN A 16 -3.72 -13.97 -10.24
N CYS A 17 -3.78 -14.13 -8.92
CA CYS A 17 -4.10 -13.01 -8.03
C CYS A 17 -3.05 -11.90 -8.20
N PRO A 18 -3.45 -10.60 -8.17
CA PRO A 18 -2.54 -9.48 -8.36
C PRO A 18 -1.34 -9.58 -7.43
N ARG A 19 -0.14 -9.28 -7.93
CA ARG A 19 1.06 -9.22 -7.06
C ARG A 19 0.88 -8.10 -6.04
N ILE A 20 1.47 -8.24 -4.85
CA ILE A 20 1.26 -7.26 -3.77
C ILE A 20 2.61 -6.62 -3.43
N LEU A 21 2.62 -5.29 -3.40
CA LEU A 21 3.70 -4.50 -2.82
C LEU A 21 3.20 -3.92 -1.50
N LEU A 22 3.65 -4.49 -0.38
CA LEU A 22 3.38 -3.98 0.96
C LEU A 22 4.60 -3.22 1.49
N SER A 23 4.39 -1.97 1.94
CA SER A 23 5.40 -1.19 2.67
C SER A 23 4.94 -0.90 4.10
N ILE A 24 5.84 -1.07 5.07
CA ILE A 24 5.55 -0.83 6.49
C ILE A 24 6.41 0.33 7.00
N CYS A 25 5.81 1.20 7.81
CA CYS A 25 6.49 2.33 8.44
C CYS A 25 7.13 3.24 7.38
N THR A 26 8.34 3.75 7.64
CA THR A 26 9.12 4.55 6.69
C THR A 26 9.51 3.81 5.41
N GLY A 27 9.26 2.49 5.32
CA GLY A 27 9.40 1.72 4.09
C GLY A 27 8.56 2.28 2.93
N ALA A 28 7.50 3.05 3.21
CA ALA A 28 6.72 3.76 2.18
C ALA A 28 7.51 4.84 1.43
N MET A 29 8.64 5.31 1.96
CA MET A 29 9.51 6.28 1.27
C MET A 29 10.10 5.71 -0.02
N PHE A 30 10.37 4.40 -0.08
CA PHE A 30 10.88 3.77 -1.30
C PHE A 30 9.89 3.86 -2.47
N PRO A 31 8.64 3.35 -2.36
CA PRO A 31 7.64 3.53 -3.41
C PRO A 31 7.27 5.01 -3.63
N GLY A 32 7.27 5.84 -2.58
CA GLY A 32 7.05 7.28 -2.71
C GLY A 32 8.08 7.97 -3.60
N ASN A 33 9.37 7.69 -3.38
CA ASN A 33 10.46 8.22 -4.18
C ASN A 33 10.48 7.67 -5.62
N LEU A 34 9.90 6.48 -5.85
CA LEU A 34 9.77 5.89 -7.18
C LEU A 34 8.51 6.36 -7.94
N GLY A 35 7.65 7.16 -7.33
CA GLY A 35 6.40 7.64 -7.94
C GLY A 35 5.29 6.59 -8.00
N ILE A 36 5.42 5.47 -7.28
CA ILE A 36 4.45 4.36 -7.29
C ILE A 36 3.09 4.80 -6.71
N PHE A 37 3.08 5.80 -5.83
CA PHE A 37 1.85 6.37 -5.27
C PHE A 37 1.21 7.45 -6.15
N SER A 38 1.63 7.66 -7.41
CA SER A 38 0.99 8.66 -8.28
C SER A 38 -0.53 8.45 -8.34
N GLN A 39 -1.29 9.52 -8.08
CA GLN A 39 -2.77 9.55 -8.01
C GLN A 39 -3.39 8.55 -7.02
N ARG A 40 -2.63 8.12 -5.99
CA ARG A 40 -3.08 7.14 -4.99
C ARG A 40 -2.98 7.70 -3.59
N PHE A 41 -3.89 7.23 -2.74
CA PHE A 41 -3.78 7.42 -1.30
C PHE A 41 -2.77 6.43 -0.72
N CYS A 42 -2.00 6.85 0.27
CA CYS A 42 -1.04 6.00 0.99
C CYS A 42 -0.89 6.47 2.44
N THR A 43 -0.19 5.68 3.25
CA THR A 43 0.19 6.04 4.62
C THR A 43 1.63 5.63 4.91
N THR A 44 2.16 6.09 6.03
CA THR A 44 3.48 5.74 6.59
C THR A 44 3.42 5.91 8.10
N HIS A 45 4.54 5.75 8.80
CA HIS A 45 4.60 6.13 10.20
C HIS A 45 4.19 7.60 10.38
N TRP A 46 3.35 7.90 11.39
CA TRP A 46 2.76 9.23 11.60
C TRP A 46 3.81 10.35 11.66
N ALA A 47 4.97 10.08 12.27
CA ALA A 47 6.07 11.04 12.39
C ALA A 47 6.75 11.35 11.04
N ALA A 48 6.44 10.62 9.97
CA ALA A 48 7.07 10.72 8.67
C ALA A 48 6.10 11.11 7.53
N TYR A 49 4.88 11.57 7.86
CA TYR A 49 3.91 11.98 6.83
C TYR A 49 4.42 13.12 5.95
N GLU A 50 5.06 14.13 6.55
CA GLU A 50 5.61 15.27 5.81
C GLU A 50 6.76 14.83 4.90
N GLU A 51 7.65 13.97 5.41
CA GLU A 51 8.78 13.45 4.65
C GLU A 51 8.32 12.60 3.46
N LEU A 52 7.37 11.68 3.65
CA LEU A 52 6.80 10.91 2.54
C LEU A 52 6.13 11.82 1.51
N THR A 53 5.40 12.84 1.96
CA THR A 53 4.76 13.82 1.07
C THR A 53 5.80 14.54 0.20
N ALA A 54 6.95 14.90 0.78
CA ALA A 54 8.06 15.50 0.03
C ALA A 54 8.61 14.55 -1.04
N TYR A 55 8.84 13.27 -0.71
CA TYR A 55 9.29 12.27 -1.69
C TYR A 55 8.29 12.09 -2.84
N ILE A 56 6.99 12.02 -2.53
CA ILE A 56 5.93 11.86 -3.53
C ILE A 56 5.87 13.08 -4.46
N LYS A 57 5.92 14.30 -3.92
CA LYS A 57 5.94 15.53 -4.72
C LYS A 57 7.18 15.60 -5.62
N ALA A 58 8.35 15.26 -5.09
CA ALA A 58 9.58 15.23 -5.88
C ALA A 58 9.50 14.17 -7.00
N ALA A 59 8.92 13.01 -6.74
CA ALA A 59 8.71 11.96 -7.75
C ALA A 59 7.70 12.39 -8.82
N ALA A 60 6.61 13.05 -8.45
CA ALA A 60 5.61 13.59 -9.37
C ALA A 60 6.24 14.59 -10.36
N VAL A 61 7.11 15.49 -9.87
CA VAL A 61 7.89 16.40 -10.73
C VAL A 61 8.80 15.64 -11.69
N ARG A 62 9.59 14.67 -11.19
CA ARG A 62 10.53 13.88 -12.01
C ARG A 62 9.84 13.06 -13.11
N THR A 63 8.61 12.62 -12.86
CA THR A 63 7.86 11.73 -13.75
C THR A 63 6.76 12.44 -14.54
N SER A 64 6.62 13.76 -14.37
CA SER A 64 5.53 14.56 -14.95
C SER A 64 4.15 13.95 -14.69
N SER A 65 3.94 13.43 -13.48
CA SER A 65 2.70 12.79 -13.04
C SER A 65 2.03 13.59 -11.92
N GLN A 66 0.78 13.25 -11.59
CA GLN A 66 0.11 13.84 -10.43
C GLN A 66 0.59 13.16 -9.13
N PRO A 67 0.78 13.89 -8.04
CA PRO A 67 1.22 13.31 -6.77
C PRO A 67 0.15 12.40 -6.17
N GLY A 68 0.59 11.46 -5.33
CA GLY A 68 -0.28 10.77 -4.39
C GLY A 68 -0.57 11.62 -3.15
N THR A 69 -1.47 11.11 -2.30
CA THR A 69 -1.89 11.77 -1.07
C THR A 69 -1.60 10.88 0.13
N VAL A 70 -0.91 11.44 1.14
CA VAL A 70 -0.67 10.76 2.41
C VAL A 70 -1.86 11.03 3.34
N ILE A 71 -2.45 9.98 3.91
CA ILE A 71 -3.61 10.09 4.82
C ILE A 71 -3.32 9.39 6.17
N PRO A 72 -3.91 9.87 7.28
CA PRO A 72 -3.83 9.18 8.55
C PRO A 72 -4.68 7.91 8.52
N ALA A 73 -4.03 6.75 8.55
CA ALA A 73 -4.68 5.45 8.60
C ALA A 73 -3.72 4.39 9.17
N ARG A 74 -4.25 3.30 9.72
CA ARG A 74 -3.41 2.14 10.09
C ARG A 74 -2.74 1.56 8.86
N PHE A 75 -3.52 1.28 7.84
CA PHE A 75 -3.00 0.92 6.53
C PHE A 75 -3.91 1.46 5.44
N VAL A 76 -3.34 1.61 4.25
CA VAL A 76 -4.02 2.01 3.04
C VAL A 76 -3.72 0.97 1.97
N ASP A 77 -4.76 0.32 1.46
CA ASP A 77 -4.73 -0.47 0.24
C ASP A 77 -5.22 0.39 -0.91
N SER A 78 -4.29 0.77 -1.80
CA SER A 78 -4.48 1.73 -2.87
C SER A 78 -4.88 1.05 -4.19
N GLY A 79 -5.49 -0.13 -4.14
CA GLY A 79 -5.92 -0.84 -5.34
C GLY A 79 -4.78 -1.39 -6.19
N VAL A 80 -5.15 -1.93 -7.35
CA VAL A 80 -4.23 -2.47 -8.35
C VAL A 80 -3.75 -1.36 -9.31
N ASN A 81 -2.45 -1.30 -9.56
CA ASN A 81 -1.88 -0.39 -10.56
C ASN A 81 -2.03 -0.94 -11.99
N THR A 82 -1.69 -0.13 -12.99
CA THR A 82 -1.78 -0.52 -14.42
C THR A 82 -0.96 -1.76 -14.78
N ASN A 83 0.00 -2.15 -13.94
CA ASN A 83 0.88 -3.29 -14.14
C ASN A 83 0.39 -4.54 -13.38
N GLY A 84 -0.81 -4.51 -12.79
CA GLY A 84 -1.37 -5.65 -12.07
C GLY A 84 -0.77 -5.86 -10.68
N VAL A 85 -0.19 -4.82 -10.08
CA VAL A 85 0.36 -4.86 -8.71
C VAL A 85 -0.55 -4.08 -7.77
N ARG A 86 -1.09 -4.75 -6.75
CA ARG A 86 -1.81 -4.13 -5.64
C ARG A 86 -0.82 -3.45 -4.70
N ILE A 87 -1.05 -2.17 -4.42
CA ILE A 87 -0.14 -1.35 -3.62
C ILE A 87 -0.75 -1.15 -2.24
N THR A 88 -0.05 -1.57 -1.19
CA THR A 88 -0.49 -1.42 0.19
C THR A 88 0.60 -0.76 1.02
N SER A 89 0.23 0.20 1.84
CA SER A 89 1.14 0.90 2.74
C SER A 89 0.57 0.92 4.15
N SER A 90 1.42 0.88 5.17
CA SER A 90 1.00 0.91 6.57
C SER A 90 1.76 1.93 7.39
N GLY A 91 1.15 2.29 8.52
CA GLY A 91 1.77 3.07 9.58
C GLY A 91 2.91 2.32 10.29
N GLY A 92 3.06 2.56 11.59
CA GLY A 92 4.07 1.89 12.42
C GLY A 92 3.91 0.37 12.50
N ILE A 93 4.76 -0.26 13.31
CA ILE A 93 4.90 -1.73 13.39
C ILE A 93 3.56 -2.43 13.63
N SER A 94 2.79 -2.00 14.63
CA SER A 94 1.49 -2.60 14.93
C SER A 94 0.50 -2.45 13.77
N CYS A 95 0.54 -1.33 13.04
CA CYS A 95 -0.30 -1.15 11.86
C CYS A 95 0.15 -2.04 10.68
N GLY A 96 1.46 -2.34 10.61
CA GLY A 96 2.02 -3.30 9.66
C GLY A 96 1.55 -4.73 9.90
N MET A 97 1.29 -5.12 11.16
CA MET A 97 0.68 -6.41 11.46
C MET A 97 -0.75 -6.50 10.92
N ASP A 98 -1.57 -5.45 11.11
CA ASP A 98 -2.92 -5.40 10.53
C ASP A 98 -2.89 -5.46 9.01
N ALA A 99 -1.95 -4.75 8.37
CA ALA A 99 -1.75 -4.77 6.93
C ALA A 99 -1.29 -6.15 6.43
N GLY A 100 -0.42 -6.83 7.17
CA GLY A 100 0.02 -8.19 6.88
C GLY A 100 -1.14 -9.19 6.91
N LEU A 101 -2.00 -9.10 7.91
CA LEU A 101 -3.22 -9.93 8.00
C LEU A 101 -4.23 -9.59 6.90
N HIS A 102 -4.33 -8.33 6.49
CA HIS A 102 -5.08 -7.94 5.28
C HIS A 102 -4.52 -8.61 4.02
N VAL A 103 -3.20 -8.71 3.88
CA VAL A 103 -2.57 -9.45 2.77
C VAL A 103 -2.88 -10.95 2.83
N VAL A 104 -2.86 -11.56 4.03
CA VAL A 104 -3.28 -12.97 4.21
C VAL A 104 -4.73 -13.14 3.77
N LYS A 105 -5.63 -12.24 4.18
CA LYS A 105 -7.04 -12.24 3.75
C LYS A 105 -7.19 -12.18 2.23
N LEU A 106 -6.45 -11.29 1.56
CA LEU A 106 -6.46 -11.15 0.10
C LEU A 106 -5.98 -12.42 -0.63
N ARG A 107 -5.16 -13.25 0.01
CA ARG A 107 -4.56 -14.44 -0.59
C ARG A 107 -5.28 -15.73 -0.27
N CYS A 108 -5.71 -15.88 0.98
CA CYS A 108 -6.17 -17.15 1.52
C CYS A 108 -7.63 -17.08 1.99
N GLY A 109 -8.16 -15.88 2.26
CA GLY A 109 -9.49 -15.70 2.83
C GLY A 109 -9.47 -15.17 4.27
N GLU A 110 -10.62 -14.67 4.71
CA GLU A 110 -10.83 -14.16 6.07
C GLU A 110 -10.62 -15.23 7.18
N PRO A 111 -11.04 -16.51 7.02
CA PRO A 111 -10.82 -17.53 8.04
C PRO A 111 -9.34 -17.74 8.36
N GLU A 112 -8.49 -17.82 7.33
CA GLU A 112 -7.05 -18.02 7.46
C GLU A 112 -6.39 -16.81 8.10
N ALA A 113 -6.79 -15.59 7.71
CA ALA A 113 -6.30 -14.37 8.36
C ALA A 113 -6.69 -14.31 9.85
N SER A 114 -7.93 -14.70 10.18
CA SER A 114 -8.41 -14.74 11.57
C SER A 114 -7.68 -15.81 12.39
N SER A 115 -7.47 -17.01 11.82
CA SER A 115 -6.68 -18.06 12.47
C SER A 115 -5.22 -17.65 12.66
N THR A 116 -4.63 -16.94 11.68
CA THR A 116 -3.27 -16.39 11.81
C THR A 116 -3.20 -15.36 12.93
N ALA A 117 -4.18 -14.47 13.03
CA ALA A 117 -4.26 -13.49 14.11
C ALA A 117 -4.36 -14.17 15.50
N GLN A 118 -5.17 -15.22 15.62
CA GLN A 118 -5.28 -16.02 16.85
C GLN A 118 -3.96 -16.71 17.21
N LEU A 119 -3.26 -17.30 16.23
CA LEU A 119 -1.96 -17.92 16.46
C LEU A 119 -0.90 -16.93 16.95
N LEU A 120 -0.95 -15.70 16.46
CA LEU A 120 -0.07 -14.61 16.89
C LEU A 120 -0.47 -13.97 18.23
N ASP A 121 -1.56 -14.42 18.84
CA ASP A 121 -2.21 -13.78 19.99
C ASP A 121 -2.42 -12.27 19.77
N TYR A 122 -2.91 -11.93 18.56
CA TYR A 122 -3.01 -10.55 18.08
C TYR A 122 -4.45 -10.13 17.84
N ALA A 123 -4.86 -9.04 18.49
CA ALA A 123 -6.16 -8.41 18.28
C ALA A 123 -6.19 -7.63 16.96
N TRP A 124 -6.51 -8.33 15.87
CA TRP A 124 -6.51 -7.75 14.52
C TRP A 124 -7.56 -6.66 14.32
N ARG A 125 -7.10 -5.44 13.99
CA ARG A 125 -7.94 -4.25 13.76
C ARG A 125 -8.33 -4.10 12.30
N LYS A 126 -9.04 -5.09 11.78
CA LYS A 126 -9.36 -5.22 10.34
C LYS A 126 -10.21 -4.09 9.74
N THR A 127 -10.96 -3.35 10.55
CA THR A 127 -11.85 -2.26 10.09
C THR A 127 -11.23 -0.86 10.19
N GLU A 128 -10.03 -0.75 10.76
CA GLU A 128 -9.32 0.54 10.97
C GLU A 128 -8.36 0.87 9.80
N GLY A 129 -8.33 0.03 8.76
CA GLY A 129 -7.63 0.30 7.50
C GLY A 129 -8.54 0.92 6.44
N VAL A 130 -7.95 1.64 5.49
CA VAL A 130 -8.66 2.22 4.35
C VAL A 130 -8.36 1.39 3.11
N VAL A 131 -9.40 0.87 2.47
CA VAL A 131 -9.27 0.04 1.26
C VAL A 131 -9.99 0.72 0.12
N PHE A 132 -9.22 1.13 -0.89
CA PHE A 132 -9.75 1.68 -2.13
C PHE A 132 -10.00 0.55 -3.15
N GLY A 133 -11.09 0.70 -3.92
CA GLY A 133 -11.39 -0.18 -5.05
C GLY A 133 -10.37 -0.01 -6.20
N ASP A 134 -10.50 -0.84 -7.23
CA ASP A 134 -9.57 -0.83 -8.37
C ASP A 134 -9.84 0.31 -9.37
N ASP A 135 -10.91 1.09 -9.15
CA ASP A 135 -11.34 2.20 -10.01
C ASP A 135 -10.86 3.57 -9.45
N PHE A 136 -9.69 4.03 -9.90
CA PHE A 136 -9.18 5.39 -9.61
C PHE A 136 -9.68 6.47 -10.59
N SER A 137 -10.64 6.16 -11.47
CA SER A 137 -11.23 7.14 -12.39
C SER A 137 -12.36 7.98 -11.79
N ALA A 138 -12.74 7.74 -10.52
CA ALA A 138 -13.96 8.31 -9.94
C ALA A 138 -13.78 8.99 -8.56
N ALA A 139 -12.56 9.11 -8.04
CA ALA A 139 -12.31 9.82 -6.77
C ALA A 139 -11.89 11.28 -7.03
N THR A 140 -12.87 12.17 -7.10
CA THR A 140 -12.68 13.63 -6.92
C THR A 140 -13.20 14.03 -5.52
N PRO A 141 -12.70 15.15 -4.96
CA PRO A 141 -12.23 15.28 -3.57
C PRO A 141 -13.29 15.11 -2.49
#